data_AF-A0A1X3GFK5-F1
#
_entry.id   AF-A0A1X3GFK5-F1
#
_cell.length_a   1.000
_cell.length_b   1.000
_cell.length_c   1.000
_cell.angle_alpha   90.00
_cell.angle_beta   90.00
_cell.angle_gamma   90.00
#
_symmetry.space_group_name_H-M   'P 1'
#
loop_
_entity.id
_entity.type
_entity.pdbx_description
1 polymer ?
#
loop_
_entity_poly.entity_id
_entity_poly.type
_entity_poly.pdbx_seq_one_letter_code
_entity_poly.pdbx_strand_id
1 'polypeptide(L)'
;MSVELIQKELSRRAEFWKKSLGWPQDNASYVFLGRAVHAMGKSMFGPEWTGDEPCRDVMRSLPVFPERSGWRAVLVHDLLVKHHPELNRQPRKPYQTSFEFTGNEWMSAVMLVKKHNDEQRPGFQRFSEVQDRIIQLAEAGFLITAIREKAGGDPTPIPRSWWNSERIRDRFDYCHLRPDDRYGIGIGSDPYQWIFVTRESLMSCAPGGLTEGEQGPTPIAATPAAAPLSEEPVKTPRRLAEAKIEPAFRHWREQQPEGYIPTEDEDIAHMKQLGVGRDKVRALRKNFPTRGRGEKKSG
;
A
#
# COMPACT_ATOMS: atom_id res chain seq x y z
N MET A 1 13.98 5.92 11.82
CA MET A 1 12.92 4.94 11.53
C MET A 1 12.85 3.97 12.70
N SER A 2 11.71 3.83 13.40
CA SER A 2 11.61 2.96 14.59
C SER A 2 11.41 1.48 14.17
N VAL A 3 11.75 0.52 15.05
CA VAL A 3 11.49 -0.92 14.82
C VAL A 3 10.03 -1.19 14.59
N GLU A 4 9.17 -0.53 15.38
CA GLU A 4 7.73 -0.59 15.19
C GLU A 4 7.34 -0.16 13.77
N LEU A 5 8.00 0.83 13.18
CA LEU A 5 7.73 1.24 11.82
C LEU A 5 8.12 0.16 10.82
N ILE A 6 9.32 -0.42 10.96
CA ILE A 6 9.82 -1.49 10.07
C ILE A 6 8.92 -2.72 10.18
N GLN A 7 8.63 -3.19 11.39
CA GLN A 7 7.79 -4.36 11.60
C GLN A 7 6.35 -4.12 11.17
N LYS A 8 5.83 -2.90 11.37
CA LYS A 8 4.51 -2.49 10.86
C LYS A 8 4.49 -2.39 9.34
N GLU A 9 5.58 -1.99 8.70
CA GLU A 9 5.69 -1.89 7.25
C GLU A 9 5.80 -3.27 6.59
N LEU A 10 6.63 -4.16 7.14
CA LEU A 10 6.67 -5.59 6.75
C LEU A 10 5.28 -6.23 6.97
N SER A 11 4.63 -5.92 8.10
CA SER A 11 3.25 -6.36 8.37
C SER A 11 2.26 -5.81 7.33
N ARG A 12 2.38 -4.55 6.92
CA ARG A 12 1.48 -3.93 5.93
C ARG A 12 1.63 -4.55 4.55
N ARG A 13 2.85 -4.81 4.12
CA ARG A 13 3.11 -5.50 2.84
C ARG A 13 2.52 -6.90 2.88
N ALA A 14 2.86 -7.68 3.91
CA ALA A 14 2.30 -9.02 4.06
C ALA A 14 0.76 -9.01 4.14
N GLU A 15 0.16 -8.02 4.82
CA GLU A 15 -1.29 -7.85 4.86
C GLU A 15 -1.88 -7.50 3.50
N PHE A 16 -1.23 -6.62 2.72
CA PHE A 16 -1.67 -6.28 1.36
C PHE A 16 -1.68 -7.52 0.46
N TRP A 17 -0.64 -8.35 0.54
CA TRP A 17 -0.54 -9.57 -0.27
C TRP A 17 -1.50 -10.68 0.20
N LYS A 18 -1.74 -10.81 1.51
CA LYS A 18 -2.72 -11.78 2.06
C LYS A 18 -4.17 -11.37 1.80
N LYS A 19 -4.48 -10.07 1.82
CA LYS A 19 -5.85 -9.54 1.66
C LYS A 19 -6.14 -9.22 0.19
N SER A 20 -6.13 -10.25 -0.66
CA SER A 20 -6.46 -10.10 -2.09
C SER A 20 -7.83 -9.47 -2.36
N LEU A 21 -8.76 -9.51 -1.38
CA LEU A 21 -10.06 -8.83 -1.41
C LEU A 21 -9.98 -7.30 -1.66
N GLY A 22 -8.85 -6.66 -1.34
CA GLY A 22 -8.65 -5.22 -1.58
C GLY A 22 -8.03 -4.89 -2.94
N TRP A 23 -7.67 -5.90 -3.74
CA TRP A 23 -7.02 -5.68 -5.03
C TRP A 23 -8.02 -5.19 -6.08
N PRO A 24 -7.55 -4.39 -7.05
CA PRO A 24 -8.36 -4.06 -8.21
C PRO A 24 -8.86 -5.31 -8.94
N GLN A 25 -10.07 -5.20 -9.50
CA GLN A 25 -10.57 -6.20 -10.44
C GLN A 25 -9.78 -6.13 -11.74
N ASP A 26 -9.48 -7.32 -12.27
CA ASP A 26 -8.98 -7.50 -13.62
C ASP A 26 -10.09 -7.17 -14.63
N ASN A 27 -9.72 -7.02 -15.90
CA ASN A 27 -10.67 -7.01 -16.99
C ASN A 27 -10.21 -7.97 -18.11
N ALA A 28 -10.91 -7.96 -19.24
CA ALA A 28 -10.59 -8.82 -20.38
C ALA A 28 -9.15 -8.59 -20.88
N SER A 29 -8.69 -7.34 -20.92
CA SER A 29 -7.41 -6.96 -21.53
C SER A 29 -6.27 -6.80 -20.52
N TYR A 30 -6.55 -6.61 -19.23
CA TYR A 30 -5.57 -6.26 -18.20
C TYR A 30 -5.71 -7.11 -16.94
N VAL A 31 -4.57 -7.49 -16.40
CA VAL A 31 -4.41 -8.24 -15.15
C VAL A 31 -3.67 -7.36 -14.14
N PHE A 32 -4.17 -7.28 -12.91
CA PHE A 32 -3.51 -6.54 -11.85
C PHE A 32 -2.10 -7.10 -11.57
N LEU A 33 -1.11 -6.23 -11.34
CA LEU A 33 0.28 -6.65 -11.16
C LEU A 33 0.46 -7.70 -10.06
N GLY A 34 -0.30 -7.64 -8.96
CA GLY A 34 -0.23 -8.65 -7.90
C GLY A 34 -0.58 -10.05 -8.39
N ARG A 35 -1.60 -10.19 -9.25
CA ARG A 35 -1.95 -11.48 -9.88
C ARG A 35 -0.94 -11.87 -10.95
N ALA A 36 -0.40 -10.90 -11.70
CA ALA A 36 0.65 -11.15 -12.68
C ALA A 36 1.94 -11.71 -12.03
N VAL A 37 2.29 -11.23 -10.83
CA VAL A 37 3.38 -11.78 -10.01
C VAL A 37 3.13 -13.24 -9.68
N HIS A 38 1.93 -13.61 -9.22
CA HIS A 38 1.62 -15.01 -8.93
C HIS A 38 1.62 -15.88 -10.19
N ALA A 39 1.08 -15.38 -11.31
CA ALA A 39 1.08 -16.12 -12.58
C ALA A 39 2.52 -16.38 -13.07
N MET A 40 3.39 -15.36 -13.02
CA MET A 40 4.80 -15.48 -13.38
C MET A 40 5.53 -16.45 -12.43
N GLY A 41 5.30 -16.34 -11.12
CA GLY A 41 5.90 -17.24 -10.13
C GLY A 41 5.49 -18.70 -10.30
N LYS A 42 4.19 -18.97 -10.53
CA LYS A 42 3.69 -20.31 -10.88
C LYS A 42 4.34 -20.83 -12.17
N SER A 43 4.52 -19.98 -13.18
CA SER A 43 5.18 -20.38 -14.44
C SER A 43 6.67 -20.70 -14.25
N MET A 44 7.38 -19.93 -13.42
CA MET A 44 8.83 -20.10 -13.19
C MET A 44 9.17 -21.26 -12.24
N PHE A 45 8.38 -21.46 -11.18
CA PHE A 45 8.72 -22.37 -10.08
C PHE A 45 7.70 -23.51 -9.90
N GLY A 46 6.61 -23.53 -10.69
CA GLY A 46 5.59 -24.57 -10.64
C GLY A 46 5.04 -24.78 -9.22
N PRO A 47 5.10 -26.00 -8.67
CA PRO A 47 4.56 -26.32 -7.36
C PRO A 47 5.35 -25.70 -6.18
N GLU A 48 6.58 -25.24 -6.40
CA GLU A 48 7.36 -24.56 -5.35
C GLU A 48 6.88 -23.13 -5.09
N TRP A 49 6.09 -22.56 -6.02
CA TRP A 49 5.45 -21.27 -5.83
C TRP A 49 4.15 -21.44 -5.02
N THR A 50 4.24 -21.12 -3.75
CA THR A 50 3.14 -21.29 -2.78
C THR A 50 2.11 -20.16 -2.83
N GLY A 51 2.46 -19.01 -3.40
CA GLY A 51 1.68 -17.77 -3.32
C GLY A 51 2.01 -16.94 -2.07
N ASP A 52 2.71 -17.49 -1.08
CA ASP A 52 3.14 -16.76 0.11
C ASP A 52 4.44 -15.98 -0.12
N GLU A 53 5.15 -16.20 -1.23
CA GLU A 53 6.46 -15.61 -1.52
C GLU A 53 6.49 -14.08 -1.32
N PRO A 54 5.51 -13.27 -1.80
CA PRO A 54 5.51 -11.83 -1.58
C PRO A 54 5.31 -11.39 -0.12
N CYS A 55 4.82 -12.31 0.73
CA CYS A 55 4.66 -12.09 2.17
C CYS A 55 5.92 -12.42 2.98
N ARG A 56 6.95 -13.00 2.34
CA ARG A 56 8.18 -13.43 3.00
C ARG A 56 9.10 -12.23 3.19
N ASP A 57 9.58 -12.05 4.41
CA ASP A 57 10.52 -10.99 4.75
C ASP A 57 11.72 -11.52 5.51
N VAL A 58 12.90 -11.12 5.04
CA VAL A 58 14.15 -11.33 5.75
C VAL A 58 14.37 -10.17 6.72
N MET A 59 14.69 -10.50 7.96
CA MET A 59 15.13 -9.53 8.94
C MET A 59 16.52 -9.02 8.57
N ARG A 60 16.78 -7.75 8.85
CA ARG A 60 18.13 -7.19 8.67
C ARG A 60 19.10 -7.86 9.64
N SER A 61 20.22 -8.36 9.10
CA SER A 61 21.26 -9.01 9.90
C SER A 61 21.74 -8.11 11.04
N LEU A 62 21.92 -8.71 12.21
CA LEU A 62 22.48 -8.06 13.38
C LEU A 62 24.02 -8.12 13.33
N PRO A 63 24.73 -7.08 13.78
CA PRO A 63 26.18 -7.11 13.89
C PRO A 63 26.64 -8.10 14.98
N VAL A 64 27.91 -8.48 14.93
CA VAL A 64 28.52 -9.38 15.93
C VAL A 64 28.58 -8.72 17.31
N PHE A 65 28.85 -7.41 17.36
CA PHE A 65 28.97 -6.67 18.62
C PHE A 65 27.62 -6.09 19.07
N PRO A 66 27.32 -6.13 20.37
CA PRO A 66 26.05 -5.63 20.90
C PRO A 66 25.92 -4.11 20.77
N GLU A 67 24.81 -3.67 20.20
CA GLU A 67 24.38 -2.27 20.22
C GLU A 67 23.51 -2.02 21.45
N ARG A 68 23.82 -0.97 22.21
CA ARG A 68 23.07 -0.61 23.44
C ARG A 68 21.82 0.21 23.17
N SER A 69 21.64 0.76 21.97
CA SER A 69 20.55 1.67 21.66
C SER A 69 20.15 1.63 20.20
N GLY A 70 18.97 2.18 19.91
CA GLY A 70 18.46 2.29 18.55
C GLY A 70 17.64 1.08 18.14
N TRP A 71 17.33 1.00 16.85
CA TRP A 71 16.34 0.03 16.38
C TRP A 71 16.84 -1.43 16.48
N ARG A 72 18.15 -1.70 16.35
CA ARG A 72 18.66 -3.06 16.53
C ARG A 72 18.54 -3.54 17.97
N ALA A 73 18.87 -2.68 18.93
CA ALA A 73 18.73 -2.99 20.35
C ALA A 73 17.25 -3.27 20.71
N VAL A 74 16.32 -2.46 20.19
CA VAL A 74 14.88 -2.69 20.36
C VAL A 74 14.45 -4.04 19.75
N LEU A 75 14.88 -4.35 18.53
CA LEU A 75 14.57 -5.63 17.87
C LEU A 75 15.10 -6.83 18.67
N VAL A 76 16.36 -6.76 19.11
CA VAL A 76 16.99 -7.81 19.94
C VAL A 76 16.21 -8.02 21.23
N HIS A 77 15.86 -6.94 21.93
CA HIS A 77 15.06 -7.02 23.15
C HIS A 77 13.72 -7.70 22.89
N ASP A 78 12.99 -7.28 21.86
CA ASP A 78 11.67 -7.82 21.51
C ASP A 78 11.76 -9.31 21.11
N LEU A 79 12.83 -9.72 20.41
CA LEU A 79 13.09 -11.14 20.08
C LEU A 79 13.37 -11.97 21.32
N LEU A 80 14.21 -11.48 22.24
CA LEU A 80 14.55 -12.20 23.46
C LEU A 80 13.37 -12.33 24.41
N VAL A 81 12.56 -11.28 24.58
CA VAL A 81 11.31 -11.35 25.37
C VAL A 81 10.37 -12.43 24.81
N LYS A 82 10.28 -12.55 23.49
CA LYS A 82 9.36 -13.49 22.82
C LYS A 82 9.87 -14.94 22.84
N HIS A 83 11.16 -15.16 22.58
CA HIS A 83 11.71 -16.48 22.31
C HIS A 83 12.56 -17.06 23.46
N HIS A 84 12.94 -16.23 24.44
CA HIS A 84 13.77 -16.61 25.58
C HIS A 84 13.16 -16.14 26.92
N PRO A 85 11.96 -16.65 27.31
CA PRO A 85 11.29 -16.24 28.54
C PRO A 85 12.12 -16.53 29.81
N GLU A 86 13.05 -17.50 29.76
CA GLU A 86 13.97 -17.83 30.85
C GLU A 86 14.93 -16.69 31.24
N LEU A 87 15.16 -15.73 30.34
CA LEU A 87 15.96 -14.53 30.63
C LEU A 87 15.21 -13.51 31.50
N ASN A 88 13.93 -13.74 31.81
CA ASN A 88 13.08 -12.89 32.65
C ASN A 88 13.05 -11.41 32.22
N ARG A 89 13.26 -11.14 30.93
CA ARG A 89 13.15 -9.77 30.38
C ARG A 89 11.70 -9.31 30.38
N GLN A 90 11.49 -8.07 30.83
CA GLN A 90 10.18 -7.44 30.79
C GLN A 90 9.91 -6.82 29.40
N PRO A 91 8.64 -6.79 28.94
CA PRO A 91 8.26 -6.01 27.77
C PRO A 91 8.73 -4.56 27.90
N ARG A 92 9.26 -3.99 26.82
CA ARG A 92 9.80 -2.62 26.85
C ARG A 92 8.70 -1.60 27.11
N LYS A 93 9.07 -0.49 27.76
CA LYS A 93 8.22 0.70 27.84
C LYS A 93 8.26 1.48 26.52
N PRO A 94 7.22 2.26 26.15
CA PRO A 94 7.18 3.00 24.87
C PRO A 94 8.39 3.89 24.59
N TYR A 95 9.02 4.45 25.63
CA TYR A 95 10.16 5.37 25.52
C TYR A 95 11.52 4.70 25.71
N GLN A 96 11.54 3.39 25.97
CA GLN A 96 12.78 2.66 26.23
C GLN A 96 13.44 2.27 24.91
N THR A 97 14.55 2.94 24.60
CA THR A 97 15.31 2.74 23.36
C THR A 97 16.72 2.20 23.61
N SER A 98 17.10 2.02 24.87
CA SER A 98 18.39 1.50 25.29
C SER A 98 18.24 0.30 26.22
N PHE A 99 19.12 -0.68 26.01
CA PHE A 99 19.13 -1.97 26.69
C PHE A 99 20.57 -2.42 26.87
N GLU A 100 20.83 -3.10 27.97
CA GLU A 100 22.08 -3.81 28.18
C GLU A 100 21.87 -5.27 27.82
N PHE A 101 22.81 -5.84 27.07
CA PHE A 101 22.82 -7.24 26.67
C PHE A 101 24.13 -7.87 27.13
N THR A 102 24.06 -9.07 27.68
CA THR A 102 25.25 -9.91 27.79
C THR A 102 25.65 -10.40 26.40
N GLY A 103 26.91 -10.84 26.24
CA GLY A 103 27.38 -11.43 24.97
C GLY A 103 26.53 -12.62 24.53
N ASN A 104 26.11 -13.47 25.48
CA ASN A 104 25.28 -14.64 25.21
C ASN A 104 23.87 -14.24 24.75
N GLU A 105 23.25 -13.27 25.39
CA GLU A 105 21.92 -12.77 25.01
C GLU A 105 21.91 -12.19 23.59
N TRP A 106 22.92 -11.38 23.27
CA TRP A 106 23.05 -10.82 21.93
C TRP A 106 23.25 -11.92 20.88
N MET A 107 24.12 -12.89 21.16
CA MET A 107 24.37 -14.00 20.27
C MET A 107 23.12 -14.87 20.05
N SER A 108 22.32 -15.11 21.09
CA SER A 108 21.03 -15.81 20.95
C SER A 108 20.11 -15.08 19.98
N ALA A 109 19.99 -13.75 20.09
CA ALA A 109 19.20 -12.96 19.14
C ALA A 109 19.76 -12.99 17.71
N VAL A 110 21.08 -12.92 17.54
CA VAL A 110 21.75 -13.09 16.24
C VAL A 110 21.39 -14.44 15.62
N MET A 111 21.43 -15.52 16.41
CA MET A 111 21.08 -16.86 15.95
C MET A 111 19.59 -17.00 15.60
N LEU A 112 18.69 -16.35 16.35
CA LEU A 112 17.26 -16.30 16.00
C LEU A 112 17.03 -15.58 14.66
N VAL A 113 17.65 -14.41 14.45
CA VAL A 113 17.56 -13.67 13.18
C VAL A 113 18.12 -14.49 12.03
N LYS A 114 19.27 -15.15 12.23
CA LYS A 114 19.88 -16.02 11.23
C LYS A 114 18.93 -17.18 10.87
N LYS A 115 18.40 -17.89 11.86
CA LYS A 115 17.46 -19.00 11.66
C LYS A 115 16.22 -18.55 10.89
N HIS A 116 15.57 -17.45 11.33
CA HIS A 116 14.42 -16.87 10.63
C HIS A 116 14.76 -16.55 9.18
N ASN A 117 15.90 -15.89 8.94
CA ASN A 117 16.34 -15.54 7.60
C ASN A 117 16.59 -16.76 6.74
N ASP A 118 17.24 -17.79 7.27
CA ASP A 118 17.50 -19.03 6.53
C ASP A 118 16.18 -19.75 6.16
N GLU A 119 15.17 -19.71 7.03
CA GLU A 119 13.82 -20.23 6.75
C GLU A 119 13.07 -19.41 5.69
N GLN A 120 13.16 -18.07 5.71
CA GLN A 120 12.46 -17.21 4.75
C GLN A 120 13.19 -17.07 3.40
N ARG A 121 14.51 -17.30 3.37
CA ARG A 121 15.38 -17.00 2.21
C ARG A 121 14.93 -17.66 0.91
N PRO A 122 14.55 -18.95 0.85
CA PRO A 122 14.15 -19.57 -0.41
C PRO A 122 12.92 -18.89 -1.05
N GLY A 123 11.89 -18.60 -0.25
CA GLY A 123 10.69 -17.91 -0.73
C GLY A 123 10.96 -16.46 -1.14
N PHE A 124 11.80 -15.76 -0.38
CA PHE A 124 12.25 -14.40 -0.72
C PHE A 124 13.06 -14.37 -2.03
N GLN A 125 13.94 -15.34 -2.26
CA GLN A 125 14.74 -15.46 -3.49
C GLN A 125 13.84 -15.70 -4.70
N ARG A 126 12.89 -16.65 -4.61
CA ARG A 126 11.91 -16.86 -5.68
C ARG A 126 11.12 -15.59 -5.98
N PHE A 127 10.66 -14.86 -4.96
CA PHE A 127 9.97 -13.59 -5.19
C PHE A 127 10.86 -12.57 -5.90
N SER A 128 12.11 -12.41 -5.45
CA SER A 128 13.09 -11.52 -6.09
C SER A 128 13.30 -11.87 -7.56
N GLU A 129 13.43 -13.16 -7.89
CA GLU A 129 13.61 -13.61 -9.26
C GLU A 129 12.38 -13.33 -10.14
N VAL A 130 11.16 -13.49 -9.60
CA VAL A 130 9.93 -13.08 -10.30
C VAL A 130 9.91 -11.58 -10.56
N GLN A 131 10.27 -10.76 -9.57
CA GLN A 131 10.34 -9.31 -9.73
C GLN A 131 11.35 -8.94 -10.84
N ASP A 132 12.56 -9.48 -10.76
CA ASP A 132 13.63 -9.21 -11.73
C ASP A 132 13.20 -9.66 -13.14
N ARG A 133 12.50 -10.79 -13.27
CA ARG A 133 11.97 -11.26 -14.55
C ARG A 133 10.91 -10.32 -15.12
N ILE A 134 9.97 -9.85 -14.30
CA ILE A 134 8.93 -8.88 -14.72
C ILE A 134 9.59 -7.57 -15.17
N ILE A 135 10.57 -7.07 -14.41
CA ILE A 135 11.30 -5.83 -14.73
C ILE A 135 11.99 -5.96 -16.10
N GLN A 136 12.76 -7.03 -16.30
CA GLN A 136 13.47 -7.28 -17.57
C GLN A 136 12.52 -7.36 -18.76
N LEU A 137 11.40 -8.09 -18.63
CA LEU A 137 10.43 -8.22 -19.71
C LEU A 137 9.71 -6.89 -20.01
N ALA A 138 9.40 -6.10 -18.98
CA ALA A 138 8.76 -4.80 -19.14
C ALA A 138 9.71 -3.75 -19.75
N GLU A 139 10.99 -3.76 -19.36
CA GLU A 139 12.03 -2.91 -19.94
C GLU A 139 12.27 -3.26 -21.42
N ALA A 140 12.33 -4.56 -21.76
CA ALA A 140 12.46 -5.02 -23.14
C ALA A 140 11.18 -4.77 -23.99
N GLY A 141 10.04 -4.51 -23.33
CA GLY A 141 8.75 -4.30 -23.99
C GLY A 141 8.02 -5.59 -24.38
N PHE A 142 8.47 -6.74 -23.90
CA PHE A 142 7.76 -8.01 -24.05
C PHE A 142 6.55 -8.09 -23.11
N LEU A 143 6.66 -7.51 -21.92
CA LEU A 143 5.56 -7.40 -20.96
C LEU A 143 4.98 -5.98 -20.99
N ILE A 144 3.79 -5.81 -21.57
CA ILE A 144 3.17 -4.50 -21.72
C ILE A 144 2.48 -4.14 -20.40
N THR A 145 2.87 -3.02 -19.81
CA THR A 145 2.36 -2.56 -18.52
C THR A 145 1.59 -1.25 -18.66
N ALA A 146 0.62 -1.03 -17.78
CA ALA A 146 -0.22 0.15 -17.75
C ALA A 146 -0.51 0.57 -16.29
N ILE A 147 -0.85 1.83 -16.07
CA ILE A 147 -1.34 2.34 -14.79
C ILE A 147 -2.80 2.76 -14.90
N ARG A 148 -3.54 2.61 -13.80
CA ARG A 148 -4.94 3.05 -13.68
C ARG A 148 -5.18 3.70 -12.32
N GLU A 149 -5.97 4.76 -12.30
CA GLU A 149 -6.37 5.39 -11.04
C GLU A 149 -7.18 4.45 -10.15
N LYS A 150 -7.15 4.70 -8.84
CA LYS A 150 -7.89 3.87 -7.86
C LYS A 150 -9.41 3.96 -8.05
N ALA A 151 -9.90 5.11 -8.52
CA ALA A 151 -11.32 5.34 -8.78
C ALA A 151 -11.81 4.72 -10.10
N GLY A 152 -10.92 4.10 -10.89
CA GLY A 152 -11.23 3.54 -12.21
C GLY A 152 -10.54 4.32 -13.34
N GLY A 153 -11.17 4.31 -14.52
CA GLY A 153 -10.64 4.93 -15.74
C GLY A 153 -9.89 3.96 -16.66
N ASP A 154 -9.53 4.45 -17.83
CA ASP A 154 -8.81 3.68 -18.83
C ASP A 154 -7.33 3.52 -18.45
N PRO A 155 -6.76 2.31 -18.55
CA PRO A 155 -5.34 2.11 -18.28
C PRO A 155 -4.47 2.92 -19.25
N THR A 156 -3.52 3.68 -18.70
CA THR A 156 -2.52 4.43 -19.48
C THR A 156 -1.23 3.61 -19.57
N PRO A 157 -0.65 3.36 -20.76
CA PRO A 157 0.58 2.60 -20.89
C PRO A 157 1.75 3.19 -20.08
N ILE A 158 2.53 2.33 -19.41
CA ILE A 158 3.76 2.72 -18.73
C ILE A 158 4.91 2.69 -19.75
N PRO A 159 5.64 3.79 -19.98
CA PRO A 159 6.83 3.77 -20.82
C PRO A 159 7.89 2.78 -20.31
N ARG A 160 8.52 2.04 -21.22
CA ARG A 160 9.55 1.03 -20.90
C ARG A 160 10.69 1.60 -20.06
N SER A 161 11.11 2.84 -20.35
CA SER A 161 12.17 3.54 -19.62
C SER A 161 11.86 3.74 -18.14
N TRP A 162 10.60 3.68 -17.73
CA TRP A 162 10.25 3.78 -16.31
C TRP A 162 10.62 2.51 -15.55
N TRP A 163 10.81 1.37 -16.21
CA TRP A 163 11.25 0.14 -15.55
C TRP A 163 12.76 0.10 -15.29
N ASN A 164 13.51 1.04 -15.86
CA ASN A 164 14.94 1.22 -15.60
C ASN A 164 15.14 2.24 -14.45
N SER A 165 15.13 1.75 -13.22
CA SER A 165 15.32 2.56 -12.01
C SER A 165 16.01 1.78 -10.91
N GLU A 166 16.87 2.47 -10.14
CA GLU A 166 17.55 1.91 -8.96
C GLU A 166 16.57 1.43 -7.87
N ARG A 167 15.33 1.94 -7.86
CA ARG A 167 14.31 1.67 -6.83
C ARG A 167 13.11 0.89 -7.35
N ILE A 168 13.29 0.16 -8.43
CA ILE A 168 12.18 -0.47 -9.15
C ILE A 168 11.38 -1.48 -8.30
N ARG A 169 12.01 -2.08 -7.29
CA ARG A 169 11.39 -3.09 -6.41
C ARG A 169 10.28 -2.52 -5.53
N ASP A 170 10.33 -1.24 -5.17
CA ASP A 170 9.31 -0.58 -4.33
C ASP A 170 7.92 -0.64 -5.00
N ARG A 171 7.85 -0.74 -6.33
CA ARG A 171 6.59 -0.88 -7.09
C ARG A 171 5.83 -2.16 -6.77
N PHE A 172 6.53 -3.18 -6.29
CA PHE A 172 5.94 -4.48 -5.97
C PHE A 172 5.45 -4.57 -4.53
N ASP A 173 5.80 -3.65 -3.63
CA ASP A 173 5.33 -3.74 -2.25
C ASP A 173 3.80 -3.58 -2.17
N TYR A 174 3.23 -2.66 -2.98
CA TYR A 174 1.78 -2.51 -3.10
C TYR A 174 1.30 -2.41 -4.56
N CYS A 175 2.06 -2.90 -5.53
CA CYS A 175 1.66 -2.96 -6.95
C CYS A 175 1.18 -1.62 -7.52
N HIS A 176 1.90 -0.55 -7.22
CA HIS A 176 1.48 0.82 -7.46
C HIS A 176 2.64 1.72 -7.88
N LEU A 177 2.31 2.82 -8.56
CA LEU A 177 3.26 3.76 -9.14
C LEU A 177 2.74 5.19 -9.02
N ARG A 178 3.63 6.17 -8.87
CA ARG A 178 3.34 7.59 -9.03
C ARG A 178 3.76 8.08 -10.43
N PRO A 179 2.84 8.61 -11.25
CA PRO A 179 3.18 9.14 -12.57
C PRO A 179 4.08 10.38 -12.52
N ASP A 180 3.91 11.20 -11.48
CA ASP A 180 4.61 12.49 -11.31
C ASP A 180 5.98 12.34 -10.65
N ASP A 181 6.18 11.25 -9.91
CA ASP A 181 7.43 10.94 -9.20
C ASP A 181 7.78 9.47 -9.37
N ARG A 182 8.24 9.14 -10.58
CA ARG A 182 8.40 7.76 -11.06
C ARG A 182 9.53 7.00 -10.40
N TYR A 183 10.44 7.73 -9.74
CA TYR A 183 11.66 7.23 -9.12
C TYR A 183 11.71 7.48 -7.60
N GLY A 184 10.72 8.20 -7.06
CA GLY A 184 10.64 8.46 -5.63
C GLY A 184 10.15 7.28 -4.82
N ILE A 185 10.40 7.37 -3.52
CA ILE A 185 10.04 6.36 -2.50
C ILE A 185 8.53 6.25 -2.33
N GLY A 186 7.82 7.34 -2.64
CA GLY A 186 6.42 7.48 -2.29
C GLY A 186 6.20 7.31 -0.78
N ILE A 187 6.38 8.38 -0.01
CA ILE A 187 5.99 8.43 1.40
C ILE A 187 4.88 9.47 1.54
N GLY A 188 3.62 9.06 1.66
CA GLY A 188 2.52 9.98 1.93
C GLY A 188 1.22 9.63 1.21
N SER A 189 0.16 10.40 1.49
CA SER A 189 -1.20 10.29 0.94
C SER A 189 -1.31 10.63 -0.56
N ASP A 190 -0.25 10.35 -1.31
CA ASP A 190 -0.08 10.77 -2.68
C ASP A 190 -0.93 9.93 -3.64
N PRO A 191 -1.25 10.44 -4.84
CA PRO A 191 -2.12 9.76 -5.79
C PRO A 191 -1.38 8.62 -6.49
N TYR A 192 -1.22 7.50 -5.80
CA TYR A 192 -0.72 6.27 -6.43
C TYR A 192 -1.76 5.67 -7.37
N GLN A 193 -1.29 5.23 -8.52
CA GLN A 193 -2.07 4.47 -9.48
C GLN A 193 -1.67 2.99 -9.42
N TRP A 194 -2.63 2.12 -9.65
CA TRP A 194 -2.42 0.67 -9.69
C TRP A 194 -1.72 0.27 -10.97
N ILE A 195 -0.78 -0.67 -10.88
CA ILE A 195 -0.09 -1.22 -12.05
C ILE A 195 -0.86 -2.44 -12.57
N PHE A 196 -1.03 -2.49 -13.88
CA PHE A 196 -1.62 -3.59 -14.65
C PHE A 196 -0.64 -4.07 -15.71
N VAL A 197 -0.86 -5.29 -16.15
CA VAL A 197 -0.17 -5.93 -17.27
C VAL A 197 -1.21 -6.35 -18.30
N THR A 198 -0.93 -6.22 -19.60
CA THR A 198 -1.86 -6.74 -20.60
C THR A 198 -1.90 -8.26 -20.51
N ARG A 199 -3.12 -8.83 -20.56
CA ARG A 199 -3.34 -10.27 -20.45
C ARG A 199 -2.58 -11.03 -21.55
N GLU A 200 -2.61 -10.52 -22.78
CA GLU A 200 -1.92 -11.10 -23.92
C GLU A 200 -0.40 -11.21 -23.68
N SER A 201 0.24 -10.11 -23.28
CA SER A 201 1.69 -10.13 -23.04
C SER A 201 2.08 -11.01 -21.85
N LEU A 202 1.25 -11.04 -20.80
CA LEU A 202 1.45 -11.93 -19.65
C LEU A 202 1.35 -13.42 -20.06
N MET A 203 0.35 -13.79 -20.86
CA MET A 203 0.19 -15.17 -21.36
C MET A 203 1.37 -15.61 -22.22
N SER A 204 1.92 -14.69 -23.03
CA SER A 204 3.12 -14.96 -23.82
C SER A 204 4.37 -15.15 -22.95
N CYS A 205 4.52 -14.38 -21.87
CA CYS A 205 5.70 -14.41 -21.01
C CYS A 205 5.65 -15.46 -19.89
N ALA A 206 4.46 -15.90 -19.48
CA ALA A 206 4.22 -16.82 -18.38
C ALA A 206 3.20 -17.92 -18.80
N PRO A 207 3.55 -18.77 -19.77
CA PRO A 207 2.63 -19.81 -20.24
C PRO A 207 2.22 -20.74 -19.09
N GLY A 208 0.93 -21.04 -19.01
CA GLY A 208 0.34 -21.88 -17.95
C GLY A 208 0.17 -21.22 -16.58
N GLY A 209 0.65 -19.98 -16.39
CA GLY A 209 0.54 -19.27 -15.10
C GLY A 209 -0.87 -18.79 -14.77
N LEU A 210 -1.68 -18.50 -15.78
CA LEU A 210 -3.11 -18.19 -15.64
C LEU A 210 -3.91 -19.45 -15.94
N THR A 211 -4.17 -20.26 -14.91
CA THR A 211 -5.12 -21.38 -15.03
C THR A 211 -6.51 -20.81 -15.34
N GLU A 212 -7.11 -21.23 -16.45
CA GLU A 212 -8.38 -20.69 -16.98
C GLU A 212 -9.56 -20.78 -15.98
N GLY A 213 -9.44 -21.59 -14.93
CA GLY A 213 -10.44 -21.73 -13.86
C GLY A 213 -10.38 -20.70 -12.72
N GLU A 214 -9.33 -19.86 -12.62
CA GLU A 214 -9.26 -18.74 -11.64
C GLU A 214 -9.76 -17.42 -12.25
N GLN A 215 -10.46 -17.47 -13.39
CA GLN A 215 -11.29 -16.34 -13.81
C GLN A 215 -12.35 -16.14 -12.73
N GLY A 216 -12.17 -15.11 -11.90
CA GLY A 216 -13.21 -14.60 -11.02
C GLY A 216 -14.52 -14.52 -11.81
N PRO A 217 -15.67 -14.76 -11.14
CA PRO A 217 -16.93 -15.17 -11.74
C PRO A 217 -17.09 -14.50 -13.09
N THR A 218 -17.00 -15.31 -14.16
CA THR A 218 -17.27 -14.88 -15.53
C THR A 218 -18.49 -13.97 -15.43
N PRO A 219 -18.41 -12.70 -15.84
CA PRO A 219 -19.59 -11.84 -15.83
C PRO A 219 -20.62 -12.64 -16.60
N ILE A 220 -21.66 -13.10 -15.90
CA ILE A 220 -22.71 -13.93 -16.48
C ILE A 220 -23.08 -13.19 -17.74
N ALA A 221 -22.82 -13.81 -18.90
CA ALA A 221 -23.09 -13.24 -20.19
C ALA A 221 -24.50 -12.68 -20.08
N ALA A 222 -24.63 -11.36 -20.19
CA ALA A 222 -25.89 -10.68 -20.04
C ALA A 222 -26.85 -11.38 -21.00
N THR A 223 -27.75 -12.18 -20.43
CA THR A 223 -28.92 -12.66 -21.14
C THR A 223 -29.57 -11.40 -21.70
N PRO A 224 -30.02 -11.37 -22.97
CA PRO A 224 -30.79 -10.25 -23.49
C PRO A 224 -32.12 -10.22 -22.72
N ALA A 225 -32.07 -9.63 -21.53
CA ALA A 225 -33.20 -9.41 -20.67
C ALA A 225 -33.90 -8.15 -21.14
N ALA A 226 -35.22 -8.29 -21.21
CA ALA A 226 -36.18 -7.25 -21.48
C ALA A 226 -35.84 -5.90 -20.82
N ALA A 227 -36.26 -4.84 -21.50
CA ALA A 227 -36.12 -3.44 -21.13
C ALA A 227 -36.07 -3.20 -19.60
N PRO A 228 -35.03 -2.51 -19.09
CA PRO A 228 -34.93 -2.23 -17.67
C PRO A 228 -36.00 -1.23 -17.24
N LEU A 229 -36.74 -1.60 -16.19
CA LEU A 229 -37.44 -0.64 -15.34
C LEU A 229 -36.40 0.34 -14.78
N SER A 230 -36.74 1.61 -14.89
CA SER A 230 -35.88 2.77 -14.66
C SER A 230 -35.32 2.80 -13.24
N GLU A 231 -34.04 2.43 -13.07
CA GLU A 231 -33.28 2.83 -11.89
C GLU A 231 -32.99 4.33 -11.99
N GLU A 232 -33.47 5.10 -11.01
CA GLU A 232 -33.20 6.54 -10.96
C GLU A 232 -31.68 6.78 -10.83
N PRO A 233 -31.09 7.59 -11.73
CA PRO A 233 -29.67 7.86 -11.70
C PRO A 233 -29.31 8.55 -10.38
N VAL A 234 -28.44 7.91 -9.59
CA VAL A 234 -27.78 8.54 -8.45
C VAL A 234 -26.95 9.70 -9.00
N LYS A 235 -27.54 10.91 -8.96
CA LYS A 235 -26.93 12.16 -9.42
C LYS A 235 -25.62 12.33 -8.66
N THR A 236 -24.50 12.14 -9.35
CA THR A 236 -23.21 12.57 -8.85
C THR A 236 -23.30 14.06 -8.49
N PRO A 237 -22.93 14.45 -7.26
CA PRO A 237 -23.04 15.84 -6.83
C PRO A 237 -22.19 16.69 -7.77
N ARG A 238 -22.83 17.64 -8.45
CA ARG A 238 -22.17 18.55 -9.38
C ARG A 238 -21.06 19.28 -8.63
N ARG A 239 -19.82 19.10 -9.06
CA ARG A 239 -18.65 19.80 -8.52
C ARG A 239 -18.85 21.30 -8.66
N LEU A 240 -18.76 22.02 -7.54
CA LEU A 240 -18.86 23.47 -7.53
C LEU A 240 -17.69 24.09 -8.32
N ALA A 241 -17.96 25.07 -9.18
CA ALA A 241 -16.91 25.80 -9.89
C ALA A 241 -15.96 26.50 -8.89
N GLU A 242 -14.66 26.55 -9.19
CA GLU A 242 -13.65 27.01 -8.22
C GLU A 242 -13.91 28.43 -7.69
N ALA A 243 -14.37 29.33 -8.56
CA ALA A 243 -14.73 30.71 -8.19
C ALA A 243 -15.89 30.81 -7.18
N LYS A 244 -16.70 29.75 -7.03
CA LYS A 244 -17.84 29.71 -6.11
C LYS A 244 -17.52 29.02 -4.78
N ILE A 245 -16.35 28.38 -4.67
CA ILE A 245 -15.98 27.60 -3.47
C ILE A 245 -15.83 28.50 -2.25
N GLU A 246 -15.05 29.59 -2.35
CA GLU A 246 -14.83 30.49 -1.22
C GLU A 246 -16.12 31.22 -0.78
N PRO A 247 -16.93 31.81 -1.69
CA PRO A 247 -18.22 32.40 -1.32
C PRO A 247 -19.16 31.41 -0.63
N ALA A 248 -19.25 30.17 -1.11
CA ALA A 248 -20.09 29.14 -0.50
C ALA A 248 -19.59 28.77 0.91
N PHE A 249 -18.28 28.61 1.08
CA PHE A 249 -17.68 28.32 2.38
C PHE A 249 -17.91 29.45 3.39
N ARG A 250 -17.70 30.70 2.98
CA ARG A 250 -17.94 31.90 3.79
C ARG A 250 -19.42 31.99 4.20
N HIS A 251 -20.33 31.86 3.24
CA HIS A 251 -21.76 31.95 3.49
C HIS A 251 -22.24 30.88 4.48
N TRP A 252 -21.78 29.64 4.34
CA TRP A 252 -22.13 28.57 5.27
C TRP A 252 -21.55 28.81 6.68
N ARG A 253 -20.35 29.40 6.81
CA ARG A 253 -19.77 29.79 8.10
C ARG A 253 -20.56 30.92 8.77
N GLU A 254 -21.04 31.89 8.01
CA GLU A 254 -21.85 33.00 8.51
C GLU A 254 -23.25 32.56 8.98
N GLN A 255 -23.79 31.46 8.44
CA GLN A 255 -25.06 30.88 8.87
C GLN A 255 -24.99 30.10 10.20
N GLN A 256 -23.79 29.92 10.76
CA GLN A 256 -23.65 29.21 12.02
C GLN A 256 -24.17 30.06 13.18
N PRO A 257 -24.70 29.44 14.26
CA PRO A 257 -25.14 30.17 15.45
C PRO A 257 -24.06 31.12 15.96
N GLU A 258 -24.46 32.30 16.45
CA GLU A 258 -23.50 33.30 16.95
C GLU A 258 -22.61 32.69 18.05
N GLY A 259 -21.30 32.86 17.91
CA GLY A 259 -20.30 32.25 18.81
C GLY A 259 -19.95 30.78 18.52
N TYR A 260 -20.64 30.12 17.58
CA TYR A 260 -20.28 28.76 17.14
C TYR A 260 -19.16 28.80 16.08
N ILE A 261 -18.05 28.12 16.38
CA ILE A 261 -16.95 27.93 15.41
C ILE A 261 -16.88 26.44 15.02
N PRO A 262 -17.28 26.08 13.78
CA PRO A 262 -17.20 24.71 13.29
C PRO A 262 -15.78 24.11 13.36
N THR A 263 -15.72 22.82 13.66
CA THR A 263 -14.51 22.00 13.64
C THR A 263 -14.02 21.73 12.21
N GLU A 264 -12.77 21.30 12.05
CA GLU A 264 -12.21 20.99 10.71
C GLU A 264 -13.02 19.86 10.03
N ASP A 265 -13.44 18.86 10.80
CA ASP A 265 -14.22 17.74 10.27
C ASP A 265 -15.62 18.17 9.82
N GLU A 266 -16.26 19.11 10.51
CA GLU A 266 -17.56 19.67 10.11
C GLU A 266 -17.44 20.48 8.81
N ASP A 267 -16.39 21.30 8.68
CA ASP A 267 -16.10 22.01 7.43
C ASP A 267 -15.89 21.03 6.26
N ILE A 268 -15.08 19.98 6.48
CA ILE A 268 -14.79 18.97 5.46
C ILE A 268 -16.08 18.23 5.08
N ALA A 269 -16.90 17.85 6.06
CA ALA A 269 -18.15 17.14 5.82
C ALA A 269 -19.12 17.98 4.99
N HIS A 270 -19.28 19.26 5.30
CA HIS A 270 -20.15 20.16 4.54
C HIS A 270 -19.62 20.37 3.11
N MET A 271 -18.34 20.74 2.97
CA MET A 271 -17.76 21.05 1.67
C MET A 271 -17.61 19.82 0.76
N LYS A 272 -17.54 18.62 1.32
CA LYS A 272 -17.60 17.36 0.55
C LYS A 272 -18.93 17.20 -0.19
N GLN A 273 -20.04 17.69 0.36
CA GLN A 273 -21.35 17.67 -0.31
C GLN A 273 -21.36 18.57 -1.57
N LEU A 274 -20.49 19.59 -1.60
CA LEU A 274 -20.30 20.50 -2.74
C LEU A 274 -19.19 20.03 -3.70
N GLY A 275 -18.63 18.83 -3.49
CA GLY A 275 -17.55 18.27 -4.29
C GLY A 275 -16.19 18.95 -4.07
N VAL A 276 -15.97 19.57 -2.91
CA VAL A 276 -14.71 20.25 -2.57
C VAL A 276 -13.84 19.36 -1.68
N GLY A 277 -12.59 19.15 -2.09
CA GLY A 277 -11.65 18.28 -1.39
C GLY A 277 -11.08 18.86 -0.09
N ARG A 278 -10.64 17.98 0.82
CA ARG A 278 -10.12 18.30 2.15
C ARG A 278 -9.04 19.39 2.17
N ASP A 279 -8.07 19.33 1.26
CA ASP A 279 -6.94 20.27 1.29
C ASP A 279 -7.35 21.69 0.91
N LYS A 280 -8.35 21.82 0.02
CA LYS A 280 -8.93 23.14 -0.30
C LYS A 280 -9.65 23.72 0.92
N VAL A 281 -10.39 22.90 1.67
CA VAL A 281 -11.04 23.31 2.92
C VAL A 281 -10.01 23.78 3.96
N ARG A 282 -8.89 23.05 4.11
CA ARG A 282 -7.79 23.43 5.00
C ARG A 282 -7.14 24.76 4.61
N ALA A 283 -7.00 25.02 3.31
CA ALA A 283 -6.49 26.29 2.82
C ALA A 283 -7.45 27.44 3.14
N LEU A 284 -8.76 27.25 2.94
CA LEU A 284 -9.79 28.24 3.27
C LEU A 284 -9.83 28.54 4.76
N ARG A 285 -9.77 27.53 5.65
CA ARG A 285 -9.80 27.69 7.11
C ARG A 285 -8.76 28.67 7.65
N LYS A 286 -7.61 28.83 6.97
CA LYS A 286 -6.56 29.78 7.40
C LYS A 286 -7.03 31.24 7.40
N ASN A 287 -8.07 31.55 6.64
CA ASN A 287 -8.63 32.90 6.51
C ASN A 287 -9.83 33.14 7.44
N PHE A 288 -10.20 32.18 8.30
CA PHE A 288 -11.36 32.28 9.19
C PHE A 288 -10.94 32.07 10.66
N PRO A 289 -11.70 32.62 11.63
CA PRO A 289 -11.48 32.35 13.04
C PRO A 289 -11.45 30.84 13.31
N THR A 290 -10.44 30.41 14.06
CA THR A 290 -10.30 29.03 14.52
C THR A 290 -10.48 28.96 16.03
N ARG A 291 -11.07 27.87 16.49
CA ARG A 291 -11.29 27.62 17.92
C ARG A 291 -9.95 27.47 18.63
N GLY A 292 -9.81 28.11 19.79
CA GLY A 292 -8.62 28.01 20.62
C GLY A 292 -8.40 26.57 21.08
N ARG A 293 -7.13 26.16 21.20
CA ARG A 293 -6.78 24.82 21.68
C ARG A 293 -7.27 24.66 23.12
N GLY A 294 -8.31 23.84 23.32
CA GLY A 294 -8.87 23.53 24.64
C GLY A 294 -10.19 24.23 24.99
N GLU A 295 -10.71 25.11 24.13
CA GLU A 295 -12.07 25.64 24.32
C GLU A 295 -13.07 24.49 24.21
N LYS A 296 -14.00 24.36 25.16
CA LYS A 296 -15.07 23.34 25.14
C LYS A 296 -16.20 23.80 24.20
N LYS A 297 -17.02 22.84 23.72
CA LYS A 297 -18.10 23.14 22.77
C LYS A 297 -19.13 23.93 23.58
N SER A 298 -19.34 25.20 23.24
CA SER A 298 -20.45 25.97 23.80
C SER A 298 -21.72 25.21 23.45
N GLY A 299 -22.37 24.67 24.49
CA GLY A 299 -23.59 23.88 24.38
C GLY A 299 -24.79 24.78 24.15
#